data_AF-A0A7X7KYN2-F1
#
_entry.id   AF-A0A7X7KYN2-F1
#
_cell.length_a   1.000
_cell.length_b   1.000
_cell.length_c   1.000
_cell.angle_alpha   90.00
_cell.angle_beta   90.00
_cell.angle_gamma   90.00
#
_symmetry.space_group_name_H-M   'P 1'
#
loop_
_entity.id
_entity.type
_entity.pdbx_description
1 polymer ?
#
loop_
_entity_poly.entity_id
_entity_poly.type
_entity_poly.pdbx_seq_one_letter_code
_entity_poly.pdbx_strand_id
1 'polypeptide(L)'
;MKIKPFAALRPDPAVAARLASVPYDVVDTAEARALAAGNPDSFLHVSRPEIDLPDGTDPHADAVYARGAAALRDLVGRGRLVREEGERYYVYRQIMGRHSQTGIVACCHIDDYAADIIRKHEKTRQDKEDDRTRHALALNANSG
;
A
#
# COMPACT_ATOMS: atom_id res chain seq x y z
N MET A 1 -8.81 5.81 -22.90
CA MET A 1 -7.99 5.54 -21.71
C MET A 1 -6.89 6.58 -21.62
N LYS A 2 -6.99 7.50 -20.66
CA LYS A 2 -6.03 8.55 -20.34
C LYS A 2 -5.23 8.11 -19.12
N ILE A 3 -3.91 7.96 -19.29
CA ILE A 3 -2.97 7.64 -18.21
C ILE A 3 -1.91 8.72 -18.07
N LYS A 4 -1.40 8.90 -16.85
CA LYS A 4 -0.32 9.85 -16.53
C LYS A 4 0.78 9.14 -15.73
N PRO A 5 2.08 9.38 -16.04
CA PRO A 5 3.16 8.89 -15.19
C PRO A 5 3.17 9.63 -13.84
N PHE A 6 3.88 9.08 -12.86
CA PHE A 6 4.04 9.71 -11.56
C PHE A 6 5.39 9.36 -10.93
N ALA A 7 5.84 10.17 -9.98
CA ALA A 7 7.04 9.88 -9.19
C ALA A 7 6.66 9.01 -7.98
N ALA A 8 6.91 7.71 -8.03
CA ALA A 8 6.56 6.77 -6.97
C ALA A 8 7.50 6.90 -5.76
N LEU A 9 7.01 6.52 -4.58
CA LEU A 9 7.89 6.04 -3.51
C LEU A 9 8.19 4.59 -3.81
N ARG A 10 9.46 4.25 -3.97
CA ARG A 10 9.89 2.87 -4.18
C ARG A 10 10.90 2.45 -3.11
N PRO A 11 10.97 1.15 -2.78
CA PRO A 11 12.02 0.66 -1.91
C PRO A 11 13.40 0.90 -2.53
N ASP A 12 14.40 1.11 -1.68
CA ASP A 12 15.78 0.85 -2.08
C ASP A 12 15.93 -0.67 -2.36
N PRO A 13 16.52 -1.08 -3.50
CA PRO A 13 16.63 -2.49 -3.86
C PRO A 13 17.28 -3.38 -2.79
N ALA A 14 18.21 -2.84 -2.01
CA ALA A 14 18.91 -3.58 -0.96
C ALA A 14 18.01 -3.95 0.24
N VAL A 15 16.89 -3.24 0.42
CA VAL A 15 15.93 -3.47 1.52
C VAL A 15 14.54 -3.88 1.03
N ALA A 16 14.32 -3.96 -0.28
CA ALA A 16 13.02 -4.28 -0.87
C ALA A 16 12.40 -5.58 -0.32
N ALA A 17 13.22 -6.62 -0.14
CA ALA A 17 12.76 -7.90 0.41
C ALA A 17 12.31 -7.80 1.89
N ARG A 18 12.86 -6.85 2.65
CA ARG A 18 12.46 -6.59 4.04
C ARG A 18 11.24 -5.67 4.15
N LEU A 19 11.04 -4.81 3.16
CA LEU A 19 9.85 -3.97 3.05
C LEU A 19 8.62 -4.77 2.62
N ALA A 20 8.79 -5.67 1.66
CA ALA A 20 7.69 -6.47 1.13
C ALA A 20 6.89 -7.17 2.24
N SER A 21 5.58 -7.03 2.19
CA SER A 21 4.64 -7.71 3.08
C SER A 21 3.60 -8.47 2.28
N VAL A 22 2.91 -9.37 2.98
CA VAL A 22 1.65 -9.92 2.49
C VAL A 22 0.58 -8.81 2.38
N PRO A 23 -0.48 -9.02 1.58
CA PRO A 23 -1.65 -8.14 1.59
C PRO A 23 -2.21 -7.96 3.00
N TYR A 24 -2.73 -6.78 3.31
CA TYR A 24 -3.20 -6.44 4.66
C TYR A 24 -4.46 -7.22 5.05
N ASP A 25 -5.25 -7.69 4.10
CA ASP A 25 -6.54 -8.34 4.29
C ASP A 25 -6.48 -9.87 4.33
N VAL A 26 -5.28 -10.46 4.21
CA VAL A 26 -5.07 -11.92 4.29
C VAL A 26 -4.45 -12.37 5.62
N VAL A 27 -4.26 -11.45 6.56
CA VAL A 27 -3.71 -11.72 7.90
C VAL A 27 -4.53 -11.03 8.97
N ASP A 28 -4.57 -11.57 10.18
CA ASP A 28 -5.08 -10.86 11.35
C ASP A 28 -3.98 -10.04 12.06
N THR A 29 -4.34 -9.33 13.13
CA THR A 29 -3.41 -8.46 13.88
C THR A 29 -2.30 -9.27 14.56
N ALA A 30 -2.60 -10.47 15.08
CA ALA A 30 -1.61 -11.30 15.75
C ALA A 30 -0.61 -11.88 14.74
N GLU A 31 -1.10 -12.35 13.59
CA GLU A 31 -0.28 -12.82 12.47
C GLU A 31 0.58 -11.68 11.90
N ALA A 32 -0.01 -10.50 11.68
CA ALA A 32 0.73 -9.33 11.18
C ALA A 32 1.85 -8.91 12.14
N ARG A 33 1.59 -8.93 13.46
CA ARG A 33 2.60 -8.65 14.48
C ARG A 33 3.72 -9.69 14.46
N ALA A 34 3.38 -10.96 14.34
CA ALA A 34 4.37 -12.04 14.25
C ALA A 34 5.24 -11.91 12.98
N LEU A 35 4.63 -11.58 11.84
CA LEU A 35 5.33 -11.38 10.56
C LEU A 35 6.26 -10.15 10.57
N ALA A 36 5.88 -9.09 11.28
CA ALA A 36 6.70 -7.88 11.42
C ALA A 36 7.75 -7.96 12.54
N ALA A 37 7.68 -8.98 13.40
CA ALA A 37 8.55 -9.11 14.57
C ALA A 37 10.04 -9.11 14.17
N GLY A 38 10.82 -8.23 14.80
CA GLY A 38 12.25 -8.08 14.51
C GLY A 38 12.59 -7.42 13.18
N ASN A 39 11.59 -6.98 12.40
CA ASN A 39 11.80 -6.31 11.12
C ASN A 39 11.19 -4.90 11.10
N PRO A 40 11.93 -3.86 11.52
CA PRO A 40 11.45 -2.48 11.55
C PRO A 40 11.21 -1.87 10.15
N ASP A 41 11.55 -2.60 9.08
CA ASP A 41 11.30 -2.16 7.71
C ASP A 41 10.03 -2.80 7.13
N SER A 42 9.36 -3.72 7.85
CA SER A 42 8.15 -4.37 7.35
C SER A 42 7.08 -3.35 6.99
N PHE A 43 6.51 -3.44 5.78
CA PHE A 43 5.43 -2.54 5.40
C PHE A 43 4.13 -2.77 6.17
N LEU A 44 4.03 -3.86 6.96
CA LEU A 44 2.91 -4.08 7.89
C LEU A 44 2.82 -2.98 8.96
N HIS A 45 3.91 -2.31 9.33
CA HIS A 45 3.83 -1.13 10.21
C HIS A 45 3.05 0.04 9.57
N VAL A 46 2.94 0.06 8.24
CA VAL A 46 2.17 1.05 7.46
C VAL A 46 0.78 0.52 7.13
N SER A 47 0.65 -0.72 6.67
CA SER A 47 -0.62 -1.27 6.17
C SER A 47 -1.49 -1.91 7.25
N ARG A 48 -0.90 -2.31 8.39
CA ARG A 48 -1.56 -2.83 9.61
C ARG A 48 -1.01 -2.11 10.86
N PRO A 49 -1.16 -0.79 10.98
CA PRO A 49 -0.46 -0.01 12.01
C PRO A 49 -0.83 -0.37 13.44
N GLU A 50 -1.98 -1.02 13.65
CA GLU A 50 -2.46 -1.44 14.96
C GLU A 50 -1.52 -2.45 15.64
N ILE A 51 -0.63 -3.12 14.88
CA ILE A 51 0.38 -4.02 15.45
C ILE A 51 1.36 -3.32 16.40
N ASP A 52 1.52 -1.99 16.23
CA ASP A 52 2.41 -1.14 17.02
C ASP A 52 1.69 -0.38 18.15
N LEU A 53 0.41 -0.66 18.35
CA LEU A 53 -0.42 -0.05 19.40
C LEU A 53 -0.74 -1.09 20.49
N PRO A 54 -1.21 -0.65 21.68
CA PRO A 54 -1.59 -1.58 22.74
C PRO A 54 -2.58 -2.65 22.28
N ASP A 55 -2.44 -3.85 22.83
CA ASP A 55 -3.36 -4.95 22.52
C ASP A 55 -4.81 -4.57 22.80
N GLY A 56 -5.69 -4.93 21.86
CA GLY A 56 -7.11 -4.59 21.92
C GLY A 56 -7.46 -3.20 21.37
N THR A 57 -6.50 -2.44 20.85
CA THR A 57 -6.81 -1.21 20.11
C THR A 57 -7.70 -1.52 18.90
N ASP A 58 -8.79 -0.76 18.75
CA ASP A 58 -9.67 -0.84 17.58
C ASP A 58 -8.87 -0.52 16.30
N PRO A 59 -8.80 -1.44 15.31
CA PRO A 59 -8.12 -1.21 14.03
C PRO A 59 -8.60 0.03 13.26
N HIS A 60 -9.80 0.54 13.55
CA HIS A 60 -10.39 1.71 12.89
C HIS A 60 -10.32 3.01 13.73
N ALA A 61 -9.58 2.99 14.84
CA ALA A 61 -9.32 4.17 15.65
C ALA A 61 -8.40 5.18 14.93
N ASP A 62 -8.60 6.48 15.17
CA ASP A 62 -7.77 7.54 14.57
C ASP A 62 -6.27 7.36 14.84
N ALA A 63 -5.92 6.80 16.00
CA ALA A 63 -4.55 6.48 16.37
C ALA A 63 -3.88 5.48 15.41
N VAL A 64 -4.64 4.53 14.83
CA VAL A 64 -4.12 3.54 13.87
C VAL A 64 -3.72 4.24 12.58
N TYR A 65 -4.59 5.08 12.01
CA TYR A 65 -4.26 5.82 10.79
C TYR A 65 -3.09 6.79 11.00
N ALA A 66 -3.06 7.48 12.15
CA ALA A 66 -1.94 8.35 12.51
C ALA A 66 -0.63 7.56 12.65
N ARG A 67 -0.68 6.35 13.21
CA ARG A 67 0.47 5.45 13.34
C ARG A 67 0.98 5.01 11.97
N GLY A 68 0.09 4.62 11.05
CA GLY A 68 0.47 4.25 9.68
C GLY A 68 1.17 5.39 8.95
N ALA A 69 0.65 6.62 9.08
CA ALA A 69 1.26 7.82 8.52
C ALA A 69 2.65 8.10 9.12
N ALA A 70 2.80 7.91 10.42
CA ALA A 70 4.09 8.04 11.09
C ALA A 70 5.10 6.98 10.60
N ALA A 71 4.68 5.72 10.46
CA ALA A 71 5.52 4.63 9.96
C ALA A 71 5.97 4.89 8.51
N LEU A 72 5.08 5.37 7.63
CA LEU A 72 5.45 5.72 6.26
C LEU A 72 6.47 6.86 6.21
N ARG A 73 6.27 7.91 7.02
CA ARG A 73 7.23 9.03 7.13
C ARG A 73 8.59 8.56 7.65
N ASP A 74 8.60 7.64 8.61
CA ASP A 74 9.82 7.04 9.15
C ASP A 74 10.58 6.23 8.09
N LEU A 75 9.89 5.40 7.30
CA LEU A 75 10.50 4.66 6.19
C LEU A 75 11.15 5.59 5.16
N VAL A 76 10.51 6.71 4.84
CA VAL A 76 11.06 7.73 3.94
C VAL A 76 12.25 8.44 4.60
N GLY A 77 12.12 8.86 5.86
CA GLY A 77 13.17 9.54 6.62
C GLY A 77 14.44 8.70 6.81
N ARG A 78 14.29 7.38 6.94
CA ARG A 78 15.39 6.41 7.00
C ARG A 78 15.92 5.98 5.63
N GLY A 79 15.43 6.56 4.54
CA GLY A 79 15.84 6.23 3.17
C GLY A 79 15.48 4.80 2.73
N ARG A 80 14.52 4.14 3.41
CA ARG A 80 14.02 2.81 3.03
C ARG A 80 13.08 2.91 1.84
N LEU A 81 12.32 4.00 1.76
CA LEU A 81 11.53 4.39 0.60
C LEU A 81 12.09 5.69 0.02
N VAL A 82 12.35 5.70 -1.28
CA VAL A 82 12.93 6.83 -2.00
C VAL A 82 11.95 7.29 -3.07
N ARG A 83 11.75 8.60 -3.16
CA ARG A 83 10.94 9.21 -4.23
C ARG A 83 11.74 9.22 -5.52
N GLU A 84 11.12 8.80 -6.61
CA GLU A 84 11.69 8.95 -7.95
C GLU A 84 11.94 10.43 -8.29
N GLU A 85 13.08 10.71 -8.94
CA GLU A 85 13.47 12.07 -9.35
C GLU A 85 12.57 12.64 -10.46
N GLY A 86 11.84 11.78 -11.17
CA GLY A 86 10.95 12.17 -12.26
C GLY A 86 9.72 11.28 -12.37
N GLU A 87 8.71 11.77 -13.08
CA GLU A 87 7.52 10.98 -13.38
C GLU A 87 7.88 9.82 -14.31
N ARG A 88 7.50 8.60 -13.94
CA ARG A 88 7.72 7.38 -14.74
C ARG A 88 6.42 6.60 -14.87
N TYR A 89 6.36 5.77 -15.91
CA TYR A 89 5.46 4.62 -15.94
C TYR A 89 6.20 3.42 -15.36
N TYR A 90 5.51 2.58 -14.60
CA TYR A 90 6.12 1.39 -14.00
C TYR A 90 5.53 0.15 -14.64
N VAL A 91 6.37 -0.86 -14.81
CA VAL A 91 5.96 -2.16 -15.34
C VAL A 91 5.94 -3.15 -14.19
N TYR A 92 4.83 -3.86 -14.03
CA TYR A 92 4.66 -4.88 -13.01
C TYR A 92 4.33 -6.21 -13.68
N ARG A 93 4.87 -7.31 -13.15
CA ARG A 93 4.60 -8.66 -13.66
C ARG A 93 4.21 -9.59 -12.53
N GLN A 94 3.09 -10.27 -12.70
CA GLN A 94 2.68 -11.41 -11.89
C GLN A 94 3.00 -12.70 -12.63
N ILE A 95 3.49 -13.70 -11.90
CA ILE A 95 3.75 -15.04 -12.41
C ILE A 95 3.04 -16.04 -11.51
N MET A 96 2.14 -16.83 -12.09
CA MET A 96 1.39 -17.90 -11.42
C MET A 96 1.62 -19.21 -12.16
N GLY A 97 2.50 -20.06 -11.62
CA GLY A 97 2.95 -21.27 -12.32
C GLY A 97 3.58 -20.93 -13.67
N ARG A 98 2.99 -21.42 -14.77
CA ARG A 98 3.44 -21.14 -16.15
C ARG A 98 2.83 -19.86 -16.76
N HIS A 99 1.83 -19.26 -16.11
CA HIS A 99 1.19 -18.06 -16.62
C HIS A 99 1.94 -16.82 -16.14
N SER A 100 2.10 -15.82 -17.01
CA SER A 100 2.62 -14.52 -16.64
C SER A 100 1.74 -13.41 -17.20
N GLN A 101 1.45 -12.41 -16.38
CA GLN A 101 0.70 -11.23 -16.76
C GLN A 101 1.57 -10.00 -16.49
N THR A 102 1.74 -9.16 -17.50
CA THR A 102 2.48 -7.88 -17.38
C THR A 102 1.49 -6.74 -17.47
N GLY A 103 1.50 -5.85 -16.49
CA GLY A 103 0.69 -4.65 -16.44
C GLY A 103 1.55 -3.40 -16.33
N ILE A 104 0.89 -2.26 -16.45
CA ILE A 104 1.49 -0.93 -16.25
C ILE A 104 0.84 -0.34 -15.00
N VAL A 105 1.65 0.26 -14.13
CA VAL A 105 1.18 1.09 -13.02
C VAL A 105 1.32 2.56 -13.42
N ALA A 106 0.19 3.27 -13.42
CA ALA A 106 0.07 4.66 -13.82
C ALA A 106 -1.14 5.30 -13.13
N CYS A 107 -1.17 6.63 -13.07
CA CYS A 107 -2.40 7.34 -12.71
C CYS A 107 -3.40 7.23 -13.87
N CYS A 108 -4.68 7.03 -13.55
CA CYS A 108 -5.76 6.98 -14.52
C CYS A 108 -6.72 8.15 -14.31
N HIS A 109 -7.33 8.65 -15.38
CA HIS A 109 -8.32 9.72 -15.29
C HIS A 109 -9.66 9.20 -14.74
N ILE A 110 -10.25 9.90 -13.77
CA ILE A 110 -11.51 9.47 -13.13
C ILE A 110 -12.69 9.40 -14.11
N ASP A 111 -12.78 10.33 -15.06
CA ASP A 111 -13.82 10.28 -16.12
C ASP A 111 -13.79 8.98 -16.93
N ASP A 112 -12.61 8.38 -17.15
CA ASP A 112 -12.52 7.12 -17.90
C ASP A 112 -13.10 5.95 -17.10
N TYR A 113 -13.07 6.03 -15.77
CA TYR A 113 -13.77 5.10 -14.88
C TYR A 113 -15.29 5.37 -14.88
N ALA A 114 -15.69 6.64 -14.84
CA ALA A 114 -17.11 7.03 -14.87
C ALA A 114 -17.80 6.64 -16.19
N ALA A 115 -17.08 6.76 -17.32
CA ALA A 115 -17.57 6.45 -18.66
C ALA A 115 -17.41 4.97 -19.08
N ASP A 116 -17.13 4.07 -18.13
CA ASP A 116 -16.95 2.61 -18.36
C ASP A 116 -15.86 2.23 -19.39
N ILE A 117 -14.92 3.14 -19.66
CA ILE A 117 -13.72 2.85 -20.46
C ILE A 117 -12.79 1.94 -19.66
N ILE A 118 -12.65 2.20 -18.36
CA ILE A 118 -11.98 1.31 -17.41
C ILE A 118 -13.00 0.29 -16.92
N ARG A 119 -12.76 -0.99 -17.23
CA ARG A 119 -13.66 -2.08 -16.85
C ARG A 119 -13.64 -2.27 -15.34
N LYS A 120 -14.82 -2.20 -14.72
CA LYS A 120 -15.02 -2.42 -13.28
C LYS A 120 -15.10 -3.92 -13.01
N HIS A 121 -14.27 -4.44 -12.11
CA HIS A 121 -14.26 -5.87 -11.76
C HIS A 121 -14.84 -6.16 -10.37
N GLU A 122 -14.94 -5.16 -9.50
CA GLU A 122 -15.20 -5.41 -8.08
C GLU A 122 -16.56 -4.87 -7.62
N LYS A 123 -17.32 -5.73 -6.94
CA LYS A 123 -18.31 -5.30 -5.94
C LYS A 123 -17.57 -5.24 -4.61
N THR A 124 -17.23 -4.04 -4.21
CA THR A 124 -16.56 -3.74 -2.95
C THR A 124 -17.59 -3.63 -1.82
N ARG A 125 -17.15 -3.89 -0.59
CA ARG A 125 -17.97 -3.64 0.59
C ARG A 125 -17.62 -2.25 1.13
N GLN A 126 -18.65 -1.45 1.42
CA GLN A 126 -18.48 -0.06 1.86
C GLN A 126 -17.58 0.08 3.09
N ASP A 127 -17.69 -0.84 4.06
CA ASP A 127 -16.85 -0.85 5.27
C ASP A 127 -15.35 -0.97 4.94
N LYS A 128 -14.99 -1.79 3.96
CA LYS A 128 -13.60 -1.91 3.49
C LYS A 128 -13.15 -0.67 2.72
N GLU A 129 -14.03 -0.08 1.92
CA GLU A 129 -13.72 1.13 1.14
C GLU A 129 -13.48 2.35 2.03
N ASP A 130 -14.33 2.55 3.04
CA ASP A 130 -14.22 3.66 3.98
C ASP A 130 -12.91 3.56 4.77
N ASP A 131 -12.57 2.35 5.24
CA ASP A 131 -11.31 2.10 5.93
C ASP A 131 -10.09 2.39 5.04
N ARG A 132 -10.09 1.92 3.80
CA ARG A 132 -8.98 2.17 2.86
C ARG A 132 -8.90 3.61 2.40
N THR A 133 -10.02 4.30 2.29
CA THR A 133 -10.06 5.73 1.98
C THR A 133 -9.45 6.54 3.11
N ARG A 134 -9.84 6.28 4.37
CA ARG A 134 -9.24 6.94 5.54
C ARG A 134 -7.74 6.69 5.63
N HIS A 135 -7.32 5.45 5.37
CA HIS A 135 -5.90 5.08 5.35
C HIS A 135 -5.13 5.85 4.27
N ALA A 136 -5.59 5.83 3.02
CA ALA A 136 -4.95 6.55 1.92
C ALA A 136 -4.89 8.07 2.17
N LEU A 137 -5.94 8.66 2.74
CA LEU A 137 -5.98 10.07 3.13
C LEU A 137 -4.97 10.39 4.23
N ALA A 138 -4.88 9.56 5.27
CA ALA A 138 -3.93 9.75 6.37
C ALA A 138 -2.47 9.62 5.91
N LEU A 139 -2.20 8.69 5.00
CA LEU A 139 -0.86 8.52 4.40
C LEU A 139 -0.52 9.62 3.38
N ASN A 140 -1.54 10.26 2.78
CA ASN A 140 -1.41 11.03 1.55
C ASN A 140 -0.68 10.23 0.45
N ALA A 141 -1.02 8.94 0.34
CA ALA A 141 -0.42 8.00 -0.60
C ALA A 141 -1.39 6.85 -0.90
N ASN A 142 -1.30 6.29 -2.11
CA ASN A 142 -1.90 5.01 -2.43
C ASN A 142 -0.84 3.91 -2.24
N SER A 143 -1.04 3.03 -1.26
CA SER A 143 -0.03 2.07 -0.79
C SER A 143 -0.44 0.61 -0.92
N GLY A 144 -1.52 0.31 -1.65
CA GLY A 144 -2.09 -1.04 -1.77
C GLY A 144 -3.60 -1.02 -1.76
#